data_AF-A0A7C7QY73-F1
#
_entry.id   AF-A0A7C7QY73-F1
#
_cell.length_a   1.000
_cell.length_b   1.000
_cell.length_c   1.000
_cell.angle_alpha   90.00
_cell.angle_beta   90.00
_cell.angle_gamma   90.00
#
_symmetry.space_group_name_H-M   'P 1'
#
loop_
_entity.id
_entity.type
_entity.pdbx_description
1 polymer ?
#
loop_
_entity_poly.entity_id
_entity_poly.type
_entity_poly.pdbx_seq_one_letter_code
_entity_poly.pdbx_strand_id
1 'polypeptide(L)'
;MSNITIEVWDATGNKKQLVELPADAPVNRVIAVLVERMNLPRHSPDGQLMSYKFQHRASGRQLLDEETLRSAGVRTGDVVRLLPEITAGSNS
;
A
#
# COMPACT_ATOMS: atom_id res chain seq x y z
N MET A 1 -3.58 -17.94 -11.47
CA MET A 1 -3.28 -16.65 -10.82
C MET A 1 -2.66 -15.76 -11.89
N SER A 2 -3.25 -14.59 -12.16
CA SER A 2 -2.67 -13.64 -13.12
C SER A 2 -1.90 -12.58 -12.36
N ASN A 3 -0.65 -12.34 -12.74
CA ASN A 3 0.09 -11.20 -12.24
C ASN A 3 -0.44 -9.91 -12.86
N ILE A 4 -0.34 -8.81 -12.12
CA ILE A 4 -0.58 -7.45 -12.62
C ILE A 4 0.65 -6.60 -12.33
N THR A 5 0.91 -5.66 -13.23
CA THR A 5 1.99 -4.69 -13.07
C THR A 5 1.41 -3.34 -12.73
N ILE A 6 1.73 -2.79 -11.56
CA ILE A 6 1.21 -1.51 -11.06
C ILE A 6 2.35 -0.55 -10.73
N GLU A 7 2.05 0.74 -10.68
CA GLU A 7 2.98 1.75 -10.16
C GLU A 7 2.64 2.05 -8.69
N VAL A 8 3.62 1.90 -7.80
CA VAL A 8 3.46 2.16 -6.37
C VAL A 8 4.23 3.43 -6.01
N TRP A 9 3.53 4.38 -5.39
CA TRP A 9 4.11 5.66 -4.98
C TRP A 9 4.13 5.76 -3.46
N ASP A 10 5.13 6.42 -2.90
CA ASP A 10 5.08 6.86 -1.50
C ASP A 10 4.10 8.03 -1.30
N ALA A 11 3.96 8.48 -0.05
CA ALA A 11 3.06 9.57 0.31
C ALA A 11 3.39 10.88 -0.39
N THR A 12 4.66 11.14 -0.73
CA THR A 12 5.07 12.38 -1.39
C THR A 12 5.05 12.31 -2.92
N GLY A 13 5.04 11.10 -3.48
CA GLY A 13 5.23 10.86 -4.91
C GLY A 13 6.69 10.93 -5.35
N ASN A 14 7.65 11.08 -4.43
CA ASN A 14 9.09 11.14 -4.73
C ASN A 14 9.67 9.76 -4.98
N LYS A 15 9.17 8.73 -4.29
CA LYS A 15 9.53 7.33 -4.57
C LYS A 15 8.42 6.69 -5.38
N LYS A 16 8.77 6.18 -6.56
CA LYS A 16 7.88 5.43 -7.45
C LYS A 16 8.55 4.14 -7.87
N GLN A 17 7.81 3.04 -7.85
CA GLN A 17 8.30 1.75 -8.34
C GLN A 17 7.24 1.06 -9.18
N LEU A 18 7.65 0.54 -10.33
CA LEU A 18 6.87 -0.41 -11.10
C LEU A 18 7.07 -1.80 -10.51
N VAL A 19 5.99 -2.46 -10.13
CA VAL A 19 6.03 -3.77 -9.46
C VAL A 19 5.06 -4.74 -10.11
N GLU A 20 5.51 -5.98 -10.30
CA GLU A 20 4.67 -7.09 -10.73
C GLU A 20 4.31 -7.95 -9.52
N LEU A 21 3.01 -8.19 -9.32
CA LEU A 21 2.46 -8.87 -8.14
C LEU A 21 1.30 -9.77 -8.55
N PRO A 22 1.00 -10.87 -7.81
CA PRO A 22 -0.22 -11.64 -8.04
C PRO A 22 -1.46 -10.78 -7.78
N ALA A 23 -2.42 -10.77 -8.71
CA ALA A 23 -3.67 -10.00 -8.53
C ALA A 23 -4.51 -10.50 -7.33
N ASP A 24 -4.34 -11.77 -6.96
CA ASP A 24 -5.06 -12.42 -5.87
C ASP A 24 -4.32 -12.31 -4.52
N ALA A 25 -3.22 -11.54 -4.46
CA ALA A 25 -2.48 -11.30 -3.22
C ALA A 25 -3.28 -10.38 -2.26
N PRO A 26 -3.37 -10.73 -0.96
CA PRO A 26 -3.96 -9.87 0.05
C PRO A 26 -3.22 -8.54 0.18
N VAL A 27 -3.96 -7.44 0.29
CA VAL A 27 -3.43 -6.07 0.36
C VAL A 27 -2.42 -5.91 1.50
N ASN A 28 -2.72 -6.42 2.70
CA ASN A 28 -1.81 -6.31 3.84
C ASN A 28 -0.41 -6.93 3.61
N ARG A 29 -0.35 -8.10 2.96
CA ARG A 29 0.91 -8.77 2.62
C ARG A 29 1.69 -7.99 1.57
N VAL A 30 0.98 -7.45 0.57
CA VAL A 30 1.59 -6.62 -0.47
C VAL A 30 2.18 -5.34 0.15
N ILE A 31 1.44 -4.68 1.05
CA ILE A 31 1.92 -3.49 1.77
C ILE A 31 3.20 -3.80 2.54
N ALA A 32 3.22 -4.88 3.33
CA ALA A 32 4.40 -5.24 4.14
C ALA A 32 5.68 -5.39 3.27
N VAL A 33 5.56 -6.10 2.13
CA VAL A 33 6.67 -6.29 1.19
C VAL A 33 7.12 -4.96 0.57
N LEU A 34 6.18 -4.09 0.20
CA LEU A 34 6.51 -2.82 -0.47
C LEU A 34 7.07 -1.77 0.48
N VAL A 35 6.63 -1.72 1.73
CA VAL A 35 7.21 -0.86 2.78
C VAL A 35 8.70 -1.17 2.94
N GLU A 36 9.06 -2.45 2.99
CA GLU A 36 10.45 -2.89 3.04
C GLU A 36 11.20 -2.57 1.73
N ARG A 37 10.65 -2.98 0.58
CA ARG A 37 11.28 -2.80 -0.73
C ARG A 37 11.52 -1.33 -1.10
N MET A 38 10.62 -0.42 -0.71
CA MET A 38 10.74 1.02 -0.98
C MET A 38 11.53 1.77 0.11
N ASN A 39 12.01 1.05 1.13
CA ASN A 39 12.69 1.60 2.31
C ASN A 39 11.89 2.77 2.91
N LEU A 40 10.61 2.50 3.22
CA LEU A 40 9.73 3.46 3.88
C LEU A 40 9.92 3.40 5.41
N PRO A 41 9.67 4.50 6.14
CA PRO A 41 9.76 4.52 7.60
C PRO A 41 8.90 3.43 8.24
N ARG A 42 9.49 2.61 9.12
CA ARG A 42 8.74 1.60 9.89
C ARG A 42 8.28 2.11 11.24
N HIS A 43 8.93 3.16 11.76
CA HIS A 43 8.58 3.76 13.03
C HIS A 43 8.30 5.25 12.83
N SER A 44 7.35 5.76 13.59
CA SER A 44 7.08 7.19 13.71
C SER A 44 8.21 7.87 14.51
N PRO A 45 8.29 9.21 14.49
CA PRO A 45 9.32 9.94 15.23
C PRO A 45 9.36 9.66 16.75
N ASP A 46 8.24 9.24 17.33
CA ASP A 46 8.09 8.83 18.74
C ASP A 46 8.38 7.35 19.00
N GLY A 47 8.77 6.58 17.97
CA GLY A 47 9.18 5.19 18.06
C GLY A 47 8.07 4.15 17.93
N GLN A 48 6.81 4.55 17.71
CA GLN A 48 5.73 3.59 17.48
C GLN A 48 5.82 2.95 16.08
N LEU A 49 5.33 1.71 15.94
CA LEU A 49 5.27 1.03 14.65
C LEU A 49 4.23 1.74 13.75
N MET A 50 4.65 2.12 12.55
CA MET A 50 3.75 2.73 11.56
C MET A 50 3.00 1.66 10.78
N SER A 51 1.67 1.83 10.66
CA SER A 51 0.87 1.15 9.66
C SER A 51 0.83 1.96 8.35
N TYR A 52 0.54 1.26 7.26
CA TYR A 52 0.38 1.85 5.93
C TYR A 52 -0.92 1.36 5.31
N LYS A 53 -1.54 2.23 4.50
CA LYS A 53 -2.72 1.90 3.70
C LYS A 53 -2.45 2.14 2.23
N PHE A 54 -3.15 1.37 1.41
CA PHE A 54 -3.20 1.56 -0.03
C PHE A 54 -4.33 2.49 -0.42
N GLN A 55 -3.98 3.56 -1.14
CA GLN A 55 -4.93 4.46 -1.79
C GLN A 55 -4.87 4.23 -3.29
N HIS A 56 -5.93 3.64 -3.87
CA HIS A 56 -6.03 3.42 -5.30
C HIS A 56 -6.38 4.73 -6.00
N ARG A 57 -5.50 5.22 -6.88
CA ARG A 57 -5.64 6.56 -7.47
C ARG A 57 -6.80 6.64 -8.46
N ALA A 58 -7.05 5.59 -9.23
CA ALA A 58 -8.10 5.60 -10.25
C ALA A 58 -9.51 5.55 -9.64
N SER A 59 -9.72 4.76 -8.58
CA SER A 59 -11.02 4.71 -7.88
C SER A 59 -11.18 5.73 -6.76
N GLY A 60 -10.09 6.35 -6.30
CA GLY A 60 -10.08 7.23 -5.13
C GLY A 60 -10.34 6.49 -3.82
N ARG A 61 -10.29 5.15 -3.81
CA ARG A 61 -10.67 4.33 -2.65
C ARG A 61 -9.44 3.91 -1.86
N GLN A 62 -9.56 3.96 -0.53
CA GLN A 62 -8.66 3.22 0.34
C GLN A 62 -9.00 1.74 0.24
N LEU A 63 -7.98 0.89 0.09
CA LEU A 63 -8.15 -0.56 0.02
C LEU A 63 -8.10 -1.17 1.43
N LEU A 64 -8.91 -2.19 1.66
CA LEU A 64 -8.96 -2.91 2.93
C LEU A 64 -7.89 -4.00 2.97
N ASP A 65 -7.46 -4.36 4.17
CA ASP A 65 -6.31 -5.23 4.40
C ASP A 65 -6.56 -6.66 3.91
N GLU A 66 -7.81 -7.13 4.03
CA GLU A 66 -8.27 -8.47 3.65
C GLU A 66 -8.66 -8.57 2.17
N GLU A 67 -8.77 -7.45 1.46
CA GLU A 67 -9.03 -7.46 0.02
C GLU A 67 -7.83 -8.02 -0.74
N THR A 68 -8.10 -8.60 -1.90
CA THR A 68 -7.08 -8.82 -2.92
C THR A 68 -7.00 -7.60 -3.84
N LEU A 69 -5.88 -7.42 -4.55
CA LEU A 69 -5.76 -6.35 -5.56
C LEU A 69 -6.90 -6.45 -6.60
N ARG A 70 -7.26 -7.67 -7.01
CA ARG A 70 -8.36 -7.94 -7.92
C ARG A 70 -9.71 -7.52 -7.35
N SER A 71 -10.05 -7.95 -6.13
CA SER A 71 -11.35 -7.64 -5.52
C SER A 71 -11.50 -6.14 -5.25
N ALA A 72 -10.38 -5.46 -4.99
CA ALA A 72 -10.30 -4.00 -4.89
C ALA A 72 -10.41 -3.26 -6.24
N GLY A 73 -10.44 -3.99 -7.37
CA GLY A 73 -10.55 -3.41 -8.72
C GLY A 73 -9.25 -2.80 -9.27
N VAL A 74 -8.09 -3.15 -8.71
CA VAL A 74 -6.78 -2.71 -9.21
C VAL A 74 -6.42 -3.50 -10.46
N ARG A 75 -5.97 -2.81 -11.51
CA ARG A 75 -5.62 -3.40 -12.81
C ARG A 75 -4.18 -3.07 -13.18
N THR A 76 -3.65 -3.78 -14.17
CA THR A 76 -2.34 -3.46 -14.75
C THR A 76 -2.33 -2.01 -15.24
N GLY A 77 -1.27 -1.27 -14.90
CA GLY A 77 -1.08 0.14 -15.24
C GLY A 77 -1.70 1.12 -14.24
N ASP A 78 -2.49 0.65 -13.27
CA ASP A 78 -3.03 1.53 -12.23
C ASP A 78 -1.93 2.00 -11.27
N VAL A 79 -2.20 3.12 -10.60
CA VAL A 79 -1.33 3.72 -9.59
C VAL A 79 -1.94 3.51 -8.20
N VAL A 80 -1.13 3.02 -7.26
CA VAL A 80 -1.50 2.87 -5.85
C VAL A 80 -0.50 3.65 -5.00
N ARG A 81 -0.99 4.42 -4.02
CA ARG A 81 -0.14 5.15 -3.07
C ARG A 81 -0.09 4.42 -1.73
N LEU A 82 1.11 4.32 -1.16
CA LEU A 82 1.34 3.93 0.23
C LEU A 82 1.27 5.19 1.10
N LEU A 83 0.23 5.25 1.92
CA LEU A 83 0.03 6.34 2.87
C LEU A 83 0.24 5.83 4.29
N PRO A 84 1.05 6.51 5.12
CA PRO A 84 1.14 6.17 6.52
C PRO A 84 -0.21 6.42 7.19
N GLU A 85 -0.64 5.48 8.02
CA GLU A 85 -1.82 5.64 8.86
C GLU A 85 -1.34 5.99 10.27
N ILE A 86 -1.63 7.21 10.69
CA ILE A 86 -1.33 7.67 12.04
C ILE A 86 -2.58 7.38 12.87
N THR A 87 -2.62 6.21 13.51
CA THR A 87 -3.61 5.96 14.56
C THR A 87 -3.16 6.74 15.79
N ALA A 88 -3.68 7.95 15.98
CA ALA A 88 -3.60 8.61 17.28
C ALA A 88 -4.33 7.69 18.26
N GLY A 89 -3.57 7.02 19.14
CA GLY A 89 -4.12 6.06 20.08
C GLY A 89 -5.23 6.70 20.91
N SER A 90 -6.44 6.13 20.86
CA SER A 90 -7.38 6.28 21.95
C SER A 90 -6.82 5.47 23.12
N ASN A 91 -6.05 6.13 23.98
CA ASN A 91 -5.80 5.59 25.32
C ASN A 91 -7.16 5.54 26.03
N SER A 92 -7.64 4.32 26.28
CA SER A 92 -8.67 4.02 27.28
C SER A 92 -8.08 4.10 28.67
#